data_AF-A0A3M2CG02-F1
#
_entry.id   AF-A0A3M2CG02-F1
#
_cell.length_a   1.000
_cell.length_b   1.000
_cell.length_c   1.000
_cell.angle_alpha   90.00
_cell.angle_beta   90.00
_cell.angle_gamma   90.00
#
_symmetry.space_group_name_H-M   'P 1'
#
loop_
_entity.id
_entity.type
_entity.pdbx_description
1 polymer ?
#
loop_
_entity_poly.entity_id
_entity_poly.type
_entity_poly.pdbx_seq_one_letter_code
_entity_poly.pdbx_strand_id
1 'polypeptide(L)'
;MTCTQTGCWRRIARPGSSATARVHSSTNHTFATAANAVVTRVSRKAGVSRISALSTRRCYGRSAPSAATIPPVPKDPGQPDPTLDARGVRPAIVVSRFNPEITESLLAGALDELERLGGDRAAARVVRVPGAFELPVAAGALARSGTVDAVVALGCLIHGETAHDRVIADAVAGALAALSAHTGVPIGFGVLTVGSIEQARARAGGERGNKGADALAAAVETYRALSRLTHSREAAP
;
A
#
# COMPACT_ATOMS: atom_id res chain seq x y z
N MET A 1 -1.84 -20.38 54.80
CA MET A 1 -2.23 -20.48 53.37
C MET A 1 -1.34 -19.54 52.57
N THR A 2 -0.17 -20.05 52.20
CA THR A 2 0.89 -19.32 51.49
C THR A 2 1.72 -20.42 50.82
N CYS A 3 1.63 -20.54 49.51
CA CYS A 3 2.45 -21.48 48.75
C CYS A 3 3.10 -20.72 47.58
N THR A 4 4.41 -20.59 47.71
CA THR A 4 5.39 -19.93 46.85
C THR A 4 5.68 -20.74 45.59
N GLN A 5 5.95 -20.03 44.50
CA GLN A 5 6.51 -20.57 43.27
C GLN A 5 7.93 -21.14 43.48
N THR A 6 8.17 -22.31 42.91
CA THR A 6 9.47 -22.84 42.44
C THR A 6 9.11 -23.86 41.36
N GLY A 7 9.46 -23.68 40.08
CA GLY A 7 10.83 -23.76 39.59
C GLY A 7 11.01 -25.13 38.91
N CYS A 8 10.55 -25.29 37.67
CA CYS A 8 10.70 -26.53 36.91
C CYS A 8 11.71 -26.31 35.77
N TRP A 9 12.98 -26.61 36.06
CA TRP A 9 14.03 -26.76 35.06
C TRP A 9 14.15 -28.25 34.73
N ARG A 10 13.87 -28.63 33.47
CA ARG A 10 14.36 -29.89 32.91
C ARG A 10 15.06 -29.62 31.58
N ARG A 11 16.25 -30.21 31.50
CA ARG A 11 17.30 -30.12 30.47
C ARG A 11 17.19 -31.32 29.52
N ILE A 12 18.06 -31.35 28.49
CA ILE A 12 18.45 -32.45 27.55
C ILE A 12 17.73 -32.34 26.18
N ALA A 13 18.36 -32.35 24.98
CA ALA A 13 19.75 -32.42 24.52
C ALA A 13 19.88 -31.94 23.05
N ARG A 14 21.12 -31.63 22.65
CA ARG A 14 21.60 -31.33 21.27
C ARG A 14 21.73 -32.61 20.42
N PRO A 15 21.84 -32.48 19.09
CA PRO A 15 23.16 -32.65 18.48
C PRO A 15 23.46 -31.60 17.39
N GLY A 16 24.76 -31.35 17.17
CA GLY A 16 25.26 -30.61 16.02
C GLY A 16 26.09 -31.51 15.11
N SER A 17 26.26 -31.12 13.85
CA SER A 17 27.50 -31.32 13.12
C SER A 17 27.61 -30.30 11.99
N SER A 18 28.76 -29.64 11.99
CA SER A 18 29.29 -28.65 11.07
C SER A 18 29.57 -29.20 9.66
N ALA A 19 29.30 -28.39 8.63
CA ALA A 19 30.00 -28.48 7.36
C ALA A 19 30.29 -27.06 6.84
N THR A 20 31.58 -26.71 6.92
CA THR A 20 32.21 -25.49 6.41
C THR A 20 32.19 -25.48 4.87
N ALA A 21 31.53 -24.49 4.26
CA ALA A 21 31.63 -24.23 2.83
C ALA A 21 32.69 -23.15 2.56
N ARG A 22 33.71 -23.55 1.80
CA ARG A 22 34.85 -22.76 1.38
C ARG A 22 34.45 -21.77 0.29
N VAL A 23 34.97 -20.55 0.40
CA VAL A 23 35.03 -19.55 -0.67
C VAL A 23 35.95 -20.08 -1.79
N HIS A 24 35.50 -20.02 -3.05
CA HIS A 24 36.35 -19.92 -4.23
C HIS A 24 35.73 -18.94 -5.22
N SER A 25 36.54 -17.95 -5.58
CA SER A 25 36.35 -16.98 -6.66
C SER A 25 36.56 -17.64 -8.02
N SER A 26 35.74 -17.30 -9.03
CA SER A 26 36.23 -17.08 -10.40
C SER A 26 35.13 -16.54 -11.33
N THR A 27 35.41 -15.35 -11.85
CA THR A 27 35.27 -14.93 -13.26
C THR A 27 33.88 -14.78 -13.91
N ASN A 28 33.65 -13.54 -14.35
CA ASN A 28 32.73 -13.07 -15.40
C ASN A 28 32.37 -14.13 -16.45
N HIS A 29 31.08 -14.26 -16.78
CA HIS A 29 30.65 -14.38 -18.17
C HIS A 29 29.20 -13.89 -18.38
N THR A 30 29.10 -12.93 -19.29
CA THR A 30 27.92 -12.46 -20.01
C THR A 30 27.13 -13.62 -20.63
N PHE A 31 25.83 -13.71 -20.36
CA PHE A 31 24.86 -14.49 -21.14
C PHE A 31 23.70 -13.54 -21.48
N ALA A 32 23.71 -12.88 -22.64
CA ALA A 32 23.32 -13.43 -23.94
C ALA A 32 21.88 -13.96 -23.95
N THR A 33 20.96 -13.06 -24.32
CA THR A 33 19.55 -13.30 -24.61
C THR A 33 19.41 -14.38 -25.69
N ALA A 34 18.86 -15.54 -25.34
CA ALA A 34 18.49 -16.57 -26.29
C ALA A 34 17.23 -16.16 -27.06
N ALA A 35 17.40 -15.63 -28.27
CA ALA A 35 16.36 -15.55 -29.28
C ALA A 35 16.22 -16.94 -29.92
N ASN A 36 15.10 -17.62 -29.66
CA ASN A 36 14.78 -18.85 -30.36
C ASN A 36 14.39 -18.55 -31.81
N ALA A 37 15.24 -19.03 -32.72
CA ALA A 37 15.04 -19.05 -34.15
C ALA A 37 14.08 -20.19 -34.56
N VAL A 38 13.21 -19.94 -35.53
CA VAL A 38 12.72 -20.96 -36.45
C VAL A 38 12.64 -20.35 -37.84
N VAL A 39 13.68 -20.60 -38.64
CA VAL A 39 13.69 -20.39 -40.10
C VAL A 39 13.28 -21.72 -40.73
N THR A 40 12.05 -21.82 -41.24
CA THR A 40 11.63 -22.93 -42.08
C THR A 40 11.83 -22.58 -43.56
N ARG A 41 12.71 -23.34 -44.21
CA ARG A 41 12.89 -23.42 -45.67
C ARG A 41 11.55 -23.71 -46.35
N VAL A 42 11.09 -22.82 -47.21
CA VAL A 42 10.01 -23.11 -48.18
C VAL A 42 10.64 -23.69 -49.44
N SER A 43 10.41 -24.98 -49.66
CA SER A 43 10.69 -25.67 -50.93
C SER A 43 9.51 -25.46 -51.87
N ARG A 44 9.76 -24.95 -53.08
CA ARG A 44 8.75 -24.72 -54.12
C ARG A 44 8.39 -26.06 -54.79
N LYS A 45 7.12 -26.47 -54.67
CA LYS A 45 6.46 -27.26 -55.72
C LYS A 45 5.08 -26.65 -55.99
N ALA A 46 4.94 -26.16 -57.22
CA ALA A 46 3.72 -25.57 -57.75
C ALA A 46 2.64 -26.64 -57.89
N GLY A 47 1.51 -26.41 -57.25
CA GLY A 47 0.25 -27.12 -57.47
C GLY A 47 -0.87 -26.12 -57.28
N VAL A 48 -1.36 -25.56 -58.38
CA VAL A 48 -2.49 -24.64 -58.38
C VAL A 48 -3.76 -25.48 -58.29
N SER A 49 -4.36 -25.56 -57.10
CA SER A 49 -5.74 -26.00 -56.93
C SER A 49 -6.57 -24.83 -56.42
N ARG A 50 -7.61 -24.49 -57.19
CA ARG A 50 -8.61 -23.47 -56.87
C ARG A 50 -9.27 -23.82 -55.53
N ILE A 51 -8.96 -23.07 -54.49
CA ILE A 51 -9.75 -23.08 -53.25
C ILE A 51 -10.85 -22.04 -53.42
N SER A 52 -12.08 -22.55 -53.48
CA SER A 52 -13.31 -21.77 -53.48
C SER A 52 -13.36 -20.85 -52.26
N ALA A 53 -13.94 -19.66 -52.45
CA ALA A 53 -14.11 -18.64 -51.44
C ALA A 53 -14.90 -19.16 -50.23
N LEU A 54 -14.19 -19.68 -49.24
CA LEU A 54 -14.72 -19.96 -47.91
C LEU A 54 -14.84 -18.61 -47.19
N SER A 55 -16.07 -18.09 -47.29
CA SER A 55 -16.73 -17.21 -46.32
C SER A 55 -15.89 -16.98 -45.07
N THR A 56 -15.24 -15.80 -45.03
CA THR A 56 -14.71 -15.25 -43.79
C THR A 56 -15.90 -15.00 -42.89
N ARG A 57 -16.26 -16.01 -42.08
CA ARG A 57 -17.16 -15.84 -40.96
C ARG A 57 -16.56 -14.74 -40.12
N ARG A 58 -17.22 -13.60 -40.25
CA ARG A 58 -16.96 -12.33 -39.62
C ARG A 58 -17.04 -12.57 -38.11
N CYS A 59 -15.91 -12.83 -37.47
CA CYS A 59 -15.76 -12.74 -36.01
C CYS A 59 -15.83 -11.24 -35.61
N TYR A 60 -16.91 -10.55 -35.95
CA TYR A 60 -17.27 -9.27 -35.36
C TYR A 60 -18.24 -9.57 -34.23
N GLY A 61 -17.69 -9.89 -33.07
CA GLY A 61 -18.49 -10.24 -31.88
C GLY A 61 -17.81 -9.93 -30.56
N ARG A 62 -16.69 -9.19 -30.55
CA ARG A 62 -16.25 -8.47 -29.36
C ARG A 62 -16.38 -7.00 -29.67
N SER A 63 -17.42 -6.38 -29.11
CA SER A 63 -17.42 -4.93 -28.91
C SER A 63 -16.08 -4.57 -28.27
N ALA A 64 -15.34 -3.66 -28.90
CA ALA A 64 -14.19 -3.06 -28.22
C ALA A 64 -14.69 -2.56 -26.85
N PRO A 65 -13.95 -2.78 -25.75
CA PRO A 65 -14.31 -2.15 -24.49
C PRO A 65 -14.47 -0.67 -24.79
N SER A 66 -15.64 -0.12 -24.46
CA SER A 66 -15.94 1.32 -24.61
C SER A 66 -14.69 2.08 -24.20
N ALA A 67 -14.13 2.85 -25.13
CA ALA A 67 -12.85 3.54 -24.95
C ALA A 67 -12.86 4.17 -23.56
N ALA A 68 -12.10 3.57 -22.63
CA ALA A 68 -12.13 3.97 -21.23
C ALA A 68 -11.75 5.45 -21.23
N THR A 69 -12.75 6.31 -21.01
CA THR A 69 -12.53 7.75 -21.00
C THR A 69 -11.54 7.97 -19.88
N ILE A 70 -10.32 8.38 -20.24
CA ILE A 70 -9.28 8.67 -19.26
C ILE A 70 -9.90 9.70 -18.32
N PRO A 71 -10.04 9.40 -17.01
CA PRO A 71 -10.64 10.35 -16.10
C PRO A 71 -9.81 11.63 -16.13
N PRO A 72 -10.45 12.81 -16.17
CA PRO A 72 -9.72 14.06 -16.22
C PRO A 72 -8.84 14.19 -14.98
N VAL A 73 -7.59 14.60 -15.17
CA VAL A 73 -6.70 14.90 -14.05
C VAL A 73 -7.28 16.11 -13.27
N PRO A 74 -7.41 16.03 -11.93
CA PRO A 74 -7.84 17.17 -11.14
C PRO A 74 -6.99 18.41 -11.39
N LYS A 75 -7.61 19.60 -11.35
CA LYS A 75 -6.92 20.87 -11.60
C LYS A 75 -5.87 21.21 -10.53
N ASP A 76 -5.99 20.62 -9.34
CA ASP A 76 -5.02 20.72 -8.25
C ASP A 76 -4.57 19.30 -7.85
N PRO A 77 -3.33 18.88 -8.19
CA PRO A 77 -2.85 17.52 -7.95
C PRO A 77 -2.63 17.20 -6.46
N GLY A 78 -2.75 18.18 -5.56
CA GLY A 78 -2.65 17.98 -4.11
C GLY A 78 -4.00 17.81 -3.40
N GLN A 79 -5.12 17.98 -4.09
CA GLN A 79 -6.47 17.89 -3.51
C GLN A 79 -7.15 16.56 -3.89
N PRO A 80 -7.96 15.99 -2.99
CA PRO A 80 -8.73 14.80 -3.31
C PRO A 80 -9.71 15.06 -4.46
N ASP A 81 -10.06 14.01 -5.20
CA ASP A 81 -11.07 14.09 -6.26
C ASP A 81 -12.36 14.77 -5.71
N PRO A 82 -12.88 15.83 -6.36
CA PRO A 82 -14.09 16.51 -5.90
C PRO A 82 -15.33 15.60 -5.84
N THR A 83 -15.29 14.44 -6.50
CA THR A 83 -16.35 13.42 -6.48
C THR A 83 -16.10 12.27 -5.49
N LEU A 84 -15.06 12.39 -4.65
CA LEU A 84 -14.70 11.38 -3.67
C LEU A 84 -15.82 11.15 -2.66
N ASP A 85 -16.09 9.86 -2.40
CA ASP A 85 -17.14 9.42 -1.50
C ASP A 85 -16.65 8.28 -0.59
N ALA A 86 -16.77 8.48 0.72
CA ALA A 86 -16.36 7.52 1.76
C ALA A 86 -17.53 6.66 2.29
N ARG A 87 -18.75 6.81 1.78
CA ARG A 87 -19.92 6.00 2.22
C ARG A 87 -19.66 4.50 2.11
N GLY A 88 -19.82 3.80 3.23
CA GLY A 88 -19.63 2.34 3.31
C GLY A 88 -18.16 1.87 3.31
N VAL A 89 -17.19 2.79 3.28
CA VAL A 89 -15.77 2.45 3.48
C VAL A 89 -15.52 2.27 4.98
N ARG A 90 -14.77 1.23 5.36
CA ARG A 90 -14.35 0.96 6.75
C ARG A 90 -12.87 1.29 6.93
N PRO A 91 -12.51 2.57 7.14
CA PRO A 91 -11.13 2.94 7.41
C PRO A 91 -10.73 2.52 8.84
N ALA A 92 -9.46 2.17 9.01
CA ALA A 92 -8.84 2.11 10.33
C ALA A 92 -7.69 3.12 10.42
N ILE A 93 -7.62 3.82 11.55
CA ILE A 93 -6.63 4.87 11.79
C ILE A 93 -5.69 4.39 12.89
N VAL A 94 -4.40 4.29 12.60
CA VAL A 94 -3.35 4.02 13.58
C VAL A 94 -2.66 5.32 13.90
N VAL A 95 -2.64 5.72 15.16
CA VAL A 95 -2.05 6.99 15.60
C VAL A 95 -0.99 6.79 16.67
N SER A 96 0.15 7.43 16.49
CA SER A 96 1.22 7.51 17.49
C SER A 96 0.82 8.43 18.65
N ARG A 97 1.09 8.00 19.88
CA ARG A 97 0.93 8.83 21.10
C ARG A 97 2.05 9.84 21.29
N PHE A 98 3.17 9.67 20.60
CA PHE A 98 4.27 10.64 20.61
C PHE A 98 3.88 11.92 19.87
N ASN A 99 4.21 13.09 20.43
CA ASN A 99 3.75 14.43 19.99
C ASN A 99 2.22 14.59 19.96
N PRO A 100 1.51 14.39 21.10
CA PRO A 100 0.06 14.27 21.14
C PRO A 100 -0.69 15.51 20.66
N GLU A 101 -0.16 16.71 20.90
CA GLU A 101 -0.74 17.95 20.38
C GLU A 101 -0.92 17.89 18.85
N ILE A 102 0.09 17.37 18.15
CA ILE A 102 0.10 17.26 16.70
C ILE A 102 -0.68 16.03 16.25
N THR A 103 -0.42 14.86 16.84
CA THR A 103 -1.01 13.61 16.36
C THR A 103 -2.50 13.51 16.62
N GLU A 104 -3.01 14.09 17.71
CA GLU A 104 -4.46 14.15 17.94
C GLU A 104 -5.13 15.19 17.02
N SER A 105 -4.45 16.28 16.64
CA SER A 105 -4.96 17.20 15.62
C SER A 105 -5.00 16.56 14.22
N LEU A 106 -4.01 15.74 13.87
CA LEU A 106 -4.03 14.93 12.66
C LEU A 106 -5.19 13.92 12.68
N LEU A 107 -5.42 13.26 13.83
CA LEU A 107 -6.54 12.34 13.99
C LEU A 107 -7.89 13.05 13.82
N ALA A 108 -8.06 14.22 14.45
CA ALA A 108 -9.26 15.02 14.31
C ALA A 108 -9.51 15.39 12.84
N GLY A 109 -8.49 15.92 12.15
CA GLY A 109 -8.61 16.26 10.73
C GLY A 109 -8.92 15.07 9.83
N ALA A 110 -8.35 13.89 10.11
CA ALA A 110 -8.71 12.66 9.41
C ALA A 110 -10.19 12.33 9.63
N LEU A 111 -10.66 12.30 10.87
CA LEU A 111 -12.05 11.96 11.16
C LEU A 111 -13.05 12.99 10.63
N ASP A 112 -12.71 14.28 10.63
CA ASP A 112 -13.54 15.35 10.07
C ASP A 112 -13.64 15.21 8.55
N GLU A 113 -12.54 14.85 7.89
CA GLU A 113 -12.53 14.57 6.46
C GLU A 113 -13.35 13.33 6.11
N LEU A 114 -13.33 12.29 6.95
CA LEU A 114 -14.17 11.10 6.76
C LEU A 114 -15.65 11.48 6.70
N GLU A 115 -16.08 12.29 7.67
CA GLU A 115 -17.44 12.78 7.78
C GLU A 115 -17.81 13.71 6.62
N ARG A 116 -16.89 14.60 6.21
CA ARG A 116 -17.05 15.47 5.03
C ARG A 116 -17.29 14.67 3.75
N LEU A 117 -16.63 13.51 3.61
CA LEU A 117 -16.78 12.59 2.49
C LEU A 117 -18.00 11.66 2.62
N GLY A 118 -18.85 11.84 3.64
CA GLY A 118 -20.05 11.04 3.87
C GLY A 118 -19.81 9.68 4.53
N GLY A 119 -18.60 9.44 5.04
CA GLY A 119 -18.28 8.24 5.82
C GLY A 119 -18.83 8.33 7.25
N ASP A 120 -18.98 7.16 7.89
CA ASP A 120 -19.39 7.09 9.29
C ASP A 120 -18.16 7.20 10.21
N ARG A 121 -18.07 8.32 10.93
CA ARG A 121 -17.03 8.57 11.93
C ARG A 121 -17.00 7.49 13.02
N ALA A 122 -18.16 6.97 13.43
CA ALA A 122 -18.26 5.95 14.49
C ALA A 122 -17.80 4.57 14.01
N ALA A 123 -17.85 4.30 12.70
CA ALA A 123 -17.34 3.08 12.11
C ALA A 123 -15.81 3.06 11.96
N ALA A 124 -15.14 4.22 12.05
CA ALA A 124 -13.69 4.33 11.95
C ALA A 124 -13.01 3.69 13.18
N ARG A 125 -12.24 2.61 12.95
CA ARG A 125 -11.50 1.97 14.04
C ARG A 125 -10.21 2.74 14.32
N VAL A 126 -10.09 3.32 15.51
CA VAL A 126 -8.88 4.03 15.95
C VAL A 126 -8.02 3.14 16.86
N VAL A 127 -6.74 2.98 16.51
CA VAL A 127 -5.75 2.22 17.28
C VAL A 127 -4.59 3.15 17.67
N ARG A 128 -4.26 3.21 18.95
CA ARG A 128 -3.15 4.02 19.47
C ARG A 128 -1.91 3.17 19.71
N VAL A 129 -0.75 3.64 19.23
CA VAL A 129 0.56 3.00 19.42
C VAL A 129 1.51 3.94 20.16
N PRO A 130 2.56 3.45 20.85
CA PRO A 130 3.47 4.31 21.59
C PRO A 130 4.20 5.35 20.72
N GLY A 131 4.82 4.93 19.61
CA GLY A 131 5.53 5.83 18.69
C GLY A 131 5.28 5.53 17.21
N ALA A 132 5.93 6.31 16.34
CA ALA A 132 5.80 6.14 14.89
C ALA A 132 6.38 4.81 14.39
N PHE A 133 7.39 4.27 15.09
CA PHE A 133 8.06 3.02 14.72
C PHE A 133 7.14 1.79 14.83
N GLU A 134 6.11 1.86 15.67
CA GLU A 134 5.11 0.80 15.82
C GLU A 134 3.93 0.92 14.83
N LEU A 135 3.85 2.00 14.04
CA LEU A 135 2.78 2.18 13.06
C LEU A 135 2.70 1.01 12.05
N PRO A 136 3.82 0.52 11.45
CA PRO A 136 3.75 -0.53 10.45
C PRO A 136 3.22 -1.87 10.99
N VAL A 137 3.56 -2.24 12.23
CA VAL A 137 3.09 -3.53 12.80
C VAL A 137 1.59 -3.50 13.07
N ALA A 138 1.08 -2.39 13.62
CA ALA A 138 -0.35 -2.22 13.86
C ALA A 138 -1.14 -2.09 12.55
N ALA A 139 -0.64 -1.28 11.60
CA ALA A 139 -1.24 -1.16 10.27
C ALA A 139 -1.29 -2.53 9.57
N GLY A 140 -0.24 -3.34 9.70
CA GLY A 140 -0.19 -4.66 9.07
C GLY A 140 -1.18 -5.65 9.67
N ALA A 141 -1.37 -5.63 10.99
CA ALA A 141 -2.40 -6.43 11.64
C ALA A 141 -3.80 -6.05 11.15
N LEU A 142 -4.07 -4.75 11.01
CA LEU A 142 -5.34 -4.24 10.49
C LEU A 142 -5.57 -4.63 9.03
N ALA A 143 -4.59 -4.38 8.16
CA ALA A 143 -4.67 -4.69 6.73
C ALA A 143 -4.92 -6.18 6.47
N ARG A 144 -4.31 -7.08 7.25
CA ARG A 144 -4.51 -8.54 7.13
C ARG A 144 -5.78 -9.06 7.78
N SER A 145 -6.51 -8.25 8.55
CA SER A 145 -7.68 -8.71 9.30
C SER A 145 -8.90 -9.01 8.44
N GLY A 146 -8.96 -8.50 7.21
CA GLY A 146 -10.15 -8.58 6.34
C GLY A 146 -11.34 -7.72 6.82
N THR A 147 -11.14 -6.90 7.86
CA THR A 147 -12.22 -6.08 8.46
C THR A 147 -12.16 -4.61 8.08
N VAL A 148 -11.16 -4.21 7.30
CA VAL A 148 -10.90 -2.81 6.92
C VAL A 148 -10.69 -2.71 5.42
N ASP A 149 -11.09 -1.58 4.86
CA ASP A 149 -10.98 -1.31 3.43
C ASP A 149 -9.77 -0.41 3.11
N ALA A 150 -9.35 0.41 4.08
CA ALA A 150 -8.19 1.27 4.01
C ALA A 150 -7.59 1.46 5.41
N VAL A 151 -6.30 1.77 5.48
CA VAL A 151 -5.61 2.11 6.73
C VAL A 151 -5.02 3.52 6.62
N VAL A 152 -5.00 4.28 7.70
CA VAL A 152 -4.33 5.58 7.79
C VAL A 152 -3.32 5.52 8.92
N ALA A 153 -2.06 5.81 8.64
CA ALA A 153 -0.99 5.85 9.64
C ALA A 153 -0.64 7.30 9.96
N LEU A 154 -0.85 7.70 11.21
CA LEU A 154 -0.66 9.07 11.70
C LEU A 154 0.47 9.15 12.73
N GLY A 155 1.39 10.07 12.51
CA GLY A 155 2.53 10.29 13.41
C GLY A 155 3.20 11.64 13.20
N CYS A 156 4.07 12.01 14.12
CA CYS A 156 4.86 13.22 14.00
C CYS A 156 6.27 12.99 14.56
N LEU A 157 7.26 13.19 13.69
CA LEU A 157 8.68 13.13 13.96
C LEU A 157 9.24 14.54 13.75
N ILE A 158 9.77 15.11 14.82
CA ILE A 158 10.39 16.45 14.81
C ILE A 158 11.89 16.24 14.96
N HIS A 159 12.66 16.93 14.12
CA HIS A 159 14.11 16.85 14.15
C HIS A 159 14.68 17.24 15.52
N GLY A 160 15.59 16.41 16.02
CA GLY A 160 16.27 16.62 17.30
C GLY A 160 17.79 16.72 17.13
N GLU A 161 18.53 16.52 18.22
CA GLU A 161 20.00 16.60 18.21
C GLU A 161 20.68 15.46 17.42
N THR A 162 19.96 14.34 17.23
CA THR A 162 20.48 13.15 16.55
C THR A 162 19.64 12.82 15.32
N ALA A 163 20.17 12.01 14.42
CA ALA A 163 19.48 11.55 13.21
C ALA A 163 18.37 10.51 13.46
N HIS A 164 17.92 10.34 14.71
CA HIS A 164 16.97 9.30 15.11
C HIS A 164 15.61 9.45 14.43
N ASP A 165 15.12 10.68 14.28
CA ASP A 165 13.90 11.04 13.55
C ASP A 165 13.94 10.53 12.10
N ARG A 166 15.06 10.74 11.41
CA ARG A 166 15.25 10.35 10.01
C ARG A 166 15.31 8.84 9.85
N VAL A 167 16.06 8.14 10.72
CA VAL A 167 16.14 6.68 10.70
C VAL A 167 14.77 6.05 10.89
N ILE A 168 13.97 6.56 11.83
CA ILE A 168 12.60 6.10 12.04
C ILE A 168 11.73 6.43 10.81
N ALA A 169 11.79 7.65 10.31
CA ALA A 169 11.00 8.10 9.17
C ALA A 169 11.20 7.20 7.94
N ASP A 170 12.46 6.96 7.56
CA ASP A 170 12.82 6.15 6.41
C ASP A 170 12.34 4.70 6.57
N ALA A 171 12.53 4.11 7.77
CA ALA A 171 12.09 2.75 8.07
C ALA A 171 10.55 2.61 8.03
N VAL A 172 9.83 3.57 8.63
CA VAL A 172 8.36 3.57 8.69
C VAL A 172 7.76 3.79 7.32
N ALA A 173 8.26 4.75 6.54
CA ALA A 173 7.78 5.02 5.18
C ALA A 173 7.95 3.80 4.28
N GLY A 174 9.14 3.18 4.28
CA GLY A 174 9.40 1.97 3.50
C GLY A 174 8.51 0.80 3.93
N ALA A 175 8.35 0.58 5.23
CA ALA A 175 7.53 -0.52 5.75
C ALA A 175 6.04 -0.36 5.42
N LEU A 176 5.48 0.86 5.54
CA LEU A 176 4.08 1.12 5.21
C LEU A 176 3.83 1.00 3.70
N ALA A 177 4.74 1.53 2.86
CA ALA A 177 4.63 1.39 1.42
C ALA A 177 4.68 -0.08 0.97
N ALA A 178 5.64 -0.85 1.52
CA ALA A 178 5.72 -2.27 1.27
C ALA A 178 4.44 -2.98 1.73
N LEU A 179 3.97 -2.71 2.94
CA LEU A 179 2.76 -3.33 3.48
C LEU A 179 1.52 -3.06 2.61
N SER A 180 1.33 -1.83 2.15
CA SER A 180 0.25 -1.45 1.21
C SER A 180 0.32 -2.30 -0.06
N ALA A 181 1.50 -2.39 -0.68
CA ALA A 181 1.71 -3.18 -1.89
C ALA A 181 1.50 -4.69 -1.68
N HIS A 182 1.90 -5.24 -0.54
CA HIS A 182 1.82 -6.68 -0.26
C HIS A 182 0.43 -7.13 0.16
N THR A 183 -0.33 -6.28 0.86
CA THR A 183 -1.68 -6.61 1.34
C THR A 183 -2.78 -6.22 0.35
N GLY A 184 -2.49 -5.29 -0.58
CA GLY A 184 -3.49 -4.70 -1.47
C GLY A 184 -4.45 -3.73 -0.77
N VAL A 185 -4.29 -3.52 0.54
CA VAL A 185 -5.07 -2.54 1.31
C VAL A 185 -4.30 -1.22 1.29
N PRO A 186 -4.88 -0.13 0.75
CA PRO A 186 -4.20 1.15 0.66
C PRO A 186 -3.93 1.72 2.06
N ILE A 187 -2.72 2.25 2.23
CA ILE A 187 -2.28 2.89 3.48
C ILE A 187 -1.99 4.37 3.23
N GLY A 188 -2.81 5.24 3.82
CA GLY A 188 -2.60 6.68 3.86
C GLY A 188 -1.42 7.04 4.77
N PHE A 189 -0.47 7.79 4.23
CA PHE A 189 0.75 8.19 4.93
C PHE A 189 0.62 9.60 5.53
N GLY A 190 0.20 9.67 6.80
CA GLY A 190 0.09 10.91 7.57
C GLY A 190 1.15 11.03 8.66
N VAL A 191 2.39 10.62 8.37
CA VAL A 191 3.53 10.77 9.28
C VAL A 191 4.29 12.05 8.93
N LEU A 192 4.20 13.06 9.78
CA LEU A 192 4.95 14.30 9.61
C LEU A 192 6.42 14.11 9.95
N THR A 193 7.30 14.58 9.07
CA THR A 193 8.75 14.65 9.29
C THR A 193 9.18 16.10 9.10
N VAL A 194 9.41 16.82 10.19
CA VAL A 194 9.57 18.28 10.18
C VAL A 194 10.77 18.74 11.02
N GLY A 195 11.29 19.93 10.71
CA GLY A 195 12.42 20.51 11.44
C GLY A 195 12.05 21.21 12.74
N SER A 196 10.77 21.57 12.94
CA SER A 196 10.32 22.27 14.14
C SER A 196 8.85 21.99 14.48
N ILE A 197 8.45 22.32 15.71
CA ILE A 197 7.06 22.17 16.17
C ILE A 197 6.10 23.12 15.44
N GLU A 198 6.54 24.31 15.05
CA GLU A 198 5.74 25.28 14.29
C GLU A 198 5.42 24.72 12.90
N GLN A 199 6.40 24.08 12.26
CA GLN A 199 6.17 23.38 10.99
C GLN A 199 5.19 22.23 11.12
N ALA A 200 5.19 21.54 12.27
CA ALA A 200 4.23 20.49 12.60
C ALA A 200 2.81 21.07 12.73
N ARG A 201 2.65 22.12 13.55
CA ARG A 201 1.37 22.82 13.77
C ARG A 201 0.78 23.35 12.47
N ALA A 202 1.60 23.97 11.62
CA ALA A 202 1.16 24.47 10.32
C ALA A 202 0.53 23.39 9.43
N ARG A 203 0.96 22.11 9.59
CA ARG A 203 0.50 20.95 8.80
C ARG A 203 -0.53 20.07 9.50
N ALA A 204 -0.87 20.39 10.74
CA ALA A 204 -1.84 19.66 11.55
C ALA A 204 -3.04 20.56 11.87
N GLY A 205 -3.64 21.16 10.84
CA GLY A 205 -4.80 22.06 10.96
C GLY A 205 -4.47 23.55 10.96
N GLY A 206 -3.21 23.92 10.72
CA GLY A 206 -2.78 25.31 10.56
C GLY A 206 -2.82 25.79 9.11
N GLU A 207 -1.99 26.79 8.81
CA GLU A 207 -1.95 27.50 7.51
C GLU A 207 -1.69 26.61 6.27
N ARG A 208 -1.13 25.41 6.47
CA ARG A 208 -0.81 24.45 5.41
C ARG A 208 -1.79 23.27 5.36
N GLY A 209 -2.96 23.41 5.99
CA GLY A 209 -3.99 22.39 6.06
C GLY A 209 -3.69 21.30 7.09
N ASN A 210 -4.36 20.16 6.95
CA ASN A 210 -4.22 19.03 7.87
C ASN A 210 -3.79 17.77 7.12
N LYS A 211 -2.56 17.32 7.34
CA LYS A 211 -2.02 16.12 6.68
C LYS A 211 -2.71 14.83 7.10
N GLY A 212 -3.44 14.81 8.21
CA GLY A 212 -4.30 13.70 8.59
C GLY A 212 -5.52 13.59 7.67
N ALA A 213 -6.15 14.73 7.32
CA ALA A 213 -7.23 14.78 6.34
C ALA A 213 -6.74 14.29 4.96
N ASP A 214 -5.62 14.84 4.49
CA ASP A 214 -5.02 14.45 3.20
C ASP A 214 -4.71 12.95 3.16
N ALA A 215 -4.14 12.39 4.23
CA ALA A 215 -3.79 10.99 4.33
C ALA A 215 -5.03 10.08 4.30
N LEU A 216 -6.13 10.47 4.96
CA LEU A 216 -7.38 9.74 4.86
C LEU A 216 -7.94 9.79 3.44
N ALA A 217 -8.06 10.99 2.87
CA ALA A 217 -8.65 11.18 1.56
C ALA A 217 -7.89 10.36 0.50
N ALA A 218 -6.55 10.39 0.53
CA ALA A 218 -5.71 9.57 -0.33
C ALA A 218 -5.94 8.06 -0.16
N ALA A 219 -6.11 7.58 1.08
CA ALA A 219 -6.36 6.16 1.34
C ALA A 219 -7.73 5.72 0.80
N VAL A 220 -8.77 6.53 1.03
CA VAL A 220 -10.14 6.27 0.55
C VAL A 220 -10.20 6.34 -0.97
N GLU A 221 -9.60 7.35 -1.59
CA GLU A 221 -9.56 7.52 -3.04
C GLU A 221 -8.86 6.35 -3.72
N THR A 222 -7.73 5.92 -3.17
CA THR A 222 -7.01 4.74 -3.66
C THR A 222 -7.87 3.48 -3.53
N TYR A 223 -8.56 3.29 -2.41
CA TYR A 223 -9.47 2.15 -2.24
C TYR A 223 -10.58 2.15 -3.29
N ARG A 224 -11.19 3.30 -3.58
CA ARG A 224 -12.22 3.43 -4.64
C ARG A 224 -11.65 3.13 -6.02
N ALA A 225 -10.45 3.62 -6.32
CA ALA A 225 -9.79 3.32 -7.58
C ALA A 225 -9.54 1.81 -7.74
N LEU A 226 -9.01 1.15 -6.72
CA LEU A 226 -8.77 -0.30 -6.71
C LEU A 226 -10.08 -1.09 -6.82
N SER A 227 -11.13 -0.66 -6.13
CA SER A 227 -12.45 -1.29 -6.20
C SER A 227 -13.04 -1.26 -7.61
N ARG A 228 -12.87 -0.16 -8.35
CA ARG A 228 -13.31 -0.10 -9.76
C ARG A 228 -12.58 -1.11 -10.64
N LEU A 229 -11.29 -1.36 -10.38
CA LEU A 229 -10.49 -2.32 -11.13
C LEU A 229 -10.90 -3.78 -10.84
N THR A 230 -11.30 -4.11 -9.62
CA THR A 230 -11.73 -5.48 -9.28
C THR A 230 -13.11 -5.80 -9.86
N HIS A 231 -14.08 -4.89 -9.73
CA HIS A 231 -15.46 -5.11 -10.22
C HIS A 231 -15.54 -5.14 -11.75
N SER A 232 -14.68 -4.39 -12.46
CA SER A 232 -14.64 -4.39 -13.93
C SER A 232 -14.19 -5.73 -14.53
N ARG A 233 -13.53 -6.62 -13.76
CA ARG A 233 -13.11 -7.95 -14.22
C ARG A 233 -14.22 -8.99 -14.11
N GLU A 234 -15.17 -8.81 -13.20
CA GLU A 234 -16.27 -9.76 -12.95
C GLU A 234 -17.48 -9.51 -13.85
N ALA A 235 -17.62 -8.29 -14.38
CA ALA A 235 -18.65 -7.91 -15.36
C ALA A 235 -18.30 -8.27 -16.82
N ALA A 236 -17.16 -8.93 -17.07
CA ALA A 236 -16.77 -9.39 -18.40
C ALA A 236 -17.20 -10.86 -18.61
N PRO A 237 -18.15 -11.15 -19.53
CA PRO A 237 -18.56 -12.51 -19.86
C PRO A 237 -17.51 -13.32 -20.64
#